data_AF-A0A2H0W3K8-F1
#
_entry.id   AF-A0A2H0W3K8-F1
#
_cell.length_a   1.000
_cell.length_b   1.000
_cell.length_c   1.000
_cell.angle_alpha   90.00
_cell.angle_beta   90.00
_cell.angle_gamma   90.00
#
_symmetry.space_group_name_H-M   'P 1'
#
loop_
_entity.id
_entity.type
_entity.pdbx_description
1 polymer ?
#
loop_
_entity_poly.entity_id
_entity_poly.type
_entity_poly.pdbx_seq_one_letter_code
_entity_poly.pdbx_strand_id
1 'polypeptide(L)'
;YNSILWTGATNGGRVQFQIATSNSAGGPWTYRGGSDCGTSSWYNASGLSPNTAQEIGCYTYHNNKRYFRYKARLCSDDCSSAGTASPQVESVIISWSP
;
A
#
# COMPACT_ATOMS: atom_id res chain seq x y z
N TYR A 1 0.00 -16.17 2.58
CA TYR A 1 -0.55 -14.97 1.94
C TYR A 1 0.48 -13.86 2.01
N ASN A 2 0.47 -12.93 1.06
CA ASN A 2 1.38 -11.77 1.08
C ASN A 2 0.75 -10.66 1.91
N SER A 3 1.56 -9.88 2.61
CA SER A 3 1.05 -8.85 3.52
C SER A 3 1.92 -7.60 3.55
N ILE A 4 1.29 -6.49 3.92
CA ILE A 4 1.94 -5.23 4.19
C ILE A 4 1.62 -4.78 5.62
N LEU A 5 2.66 -4.43 6.36
CA LEU A 5 2.61 -3.81 7.67
C LEU A 5 3.46 -2.54 7.60
N TRP A 6 3.08 -1.51 8.34
CA TRP A 6 3.89 -0.31 8.47
C TRP A 6 3.90 0.15 9.93
N THR A 7 4.97 0.83 10.34
CA THR A 7 5.10 1.41 11.69
C THR A 7 5.22 2.93 11.61
N GLY A 8 4.85 3.59 12.71
CA GLY A 8 4.83 5.04 12.82
C GLY A 8 3.53 5.50 13.46
N ALA A 9 3.08 6.70 13.11
CA ALA A 9 1.91 7.34 13.70
C ALA A 9 1.04 8.00 12.63
N THR A 10 -0.27 7.87 12.74
CA THR A 10 -1.20 8.53 11.82
C THR A 10 -1.31 10.02 12.09
N ASN A 11 -1.16 10.47 13.34
CA ASN A 11 -1.29 11.87 13.76
C ASN A 11 -2.56 12.55 13.18
N GLY A 12 -3.68 11.82 13.14
CA GLY A 12 -4.95 12.26 12.57
C GLY A 12 -5.06 12.19 11.04
N GLY A 13 -3.96 11.86 10.34
CA GLY A 13 -3.91 11.70 8.89
C GLY A 13 -4.05 10.25 8.46
N ARG A 14 -3.74 9.98 7.19
CA ARG A 14 -3.87 8.66 6.59
C ARG A 14 -2.60 8.21 5.89
N VAL A 15 -2.32 6.92 5.98
CA VAL A 15 -1.26 6.24 5.22
C VAL A 15 -1.90 5.15 4.36
N GLN A 16 -1.67 5.23 3.06
CA GLN A 16 -2.27 4.34 2.08
C GLN A 16 -1.19 3.73 1.20
N PHE A 17 -1.45 2.52 0.70
CA PHE A 17 -0.48 1.79 -0.10
C PHE A 17 -1.06 1.30 -1.43
N GLN A 18 -0.20 1.27 -2.44
CA GLN A 18 -0.40 0.50 -3.66
C GLN A 18 0.78 -0.44 -3.87
N ILE A 19 0.50 -1.60 -4.45
CA ILE A 19 1.49 -2.62 -4.80
C ILE A 19 1.52 -2.81 -6.31
N ALA A 20 2.70 -2.95 -6.88
CA ALA A 20 2.93 -3.35 -8.25
C ALA A 20 3.82 -4.60 -8.28
N THR A 21 3.54 -5.53 -9.17
CA THR A 21 4.24 -6.81 -9.24
C THR A 21 4.61 -7.19 -10.67
N SER A 22 5.73 -7.87 -10.85
CA SER A 22 6.22 -8.31 -12.16
C SER A 22 7.10 -9.56 -12.06
N ASN A 23 7.24 -10.28 -13.17
CA ASN A 23 8.24 -11.33 -13.34
C ASN A 23 9.57 -10.82 -13.91
N SER A 24 9.65 -9.54 -14.24
CA SER A 24 10.88 -8.86 -14.67
C SER A 24 11.23 -7.73 -13.71
N ALA A 25 12.51 -7.62 -13.37
CA ALA A 25 13.04 -6.53 -12.54
C ALA A 25 12.91 -5.15 -13.21
N GLY A 26 12.69 -5.11 -14.54
CA GLY A 26 12.42 -3.87 -15.28
C GLY A 26 10.96 -3.42 -15.25
N GLY A 27 10.02 -4.29 -14.85
CA GLY A 27 8.58 -4.04 -14.95
C GLY A 27 7.89 -4.86 -16.05
N PRO A 28 6.68 -4.50 -16.48
CA PRO A 28 5.95 -3.28 -16.17
C PRO A 28 5.55 -3.17 -14.69
N TRP A 29 5.38 -1.93 -14.20
CA TRP A 29 4.99 -1.63 -12.83
C TRP A 29 3.61 -0.97 -12.78
N THR A 30 2.57 -1.80 -12.77
CA THR A 30 1.19 -1.32 -12.59
C THR A 30 0.81 -1.35 -11.12
N TYR A 31 0.75 -0.18 -10.50
CA TYR A 31 0.37 -0.01 -9.10
C TYR A 31 -1.14 -0.18 -8.95
N ARG A 32 -1.55 -1.05 -8.04
CA ARG A 32 -2.95 -1.38 -7.75
C ARG A 32 -3.19 -1.39 -6.25
N GLY A 33 -4.44 -1.23 -5.87
CA GLY A 33 -4.89 -1.39 -4.49
C GLY A 33 -6.40 -1.53 -4.42
N GLY A 34 -6.94 -1.50 -3.20
CA GLY A 34 -8.37 -1.61 -2.95
C GLY A 34 -8.90 -3.04 -3.16
N SER A 35 -10.21 -3.20 -2.96
CA SER A 35 -10.92 -4.45 -3.24
C SER A 35 -11.22 -4.66 -4.73
N ASP A 36 -11.19 -3.57 -5.51
CA ASP A 36 -11.44 -3.51 -6.95
C ASP A 36 -10.17 -3.67 -7.79
N CYS A 37 -8.99 -3.65 -7.16
CA CYS A 37 -7.69 -3.76 -7.84
C CYS A 37 -7.43 -2.67 -8.89
N GLY A 38 -8.05 -1.51 -8.68
CA GLY A 38 -7.93 -0.33 -9.53
C GLY A 38 -6.56 0.35 -9.40
N THR A 39 -6.14 1.05 -10.46
CA THR A 39 -4.90 1.85 -10.46
C THR A 39 -5.05 3.18 -9.72
N SER A 40 -6.28 3.64 -9.48
CA SER A 40 -6.62 4.77 -8.62
C SER A 40 -6.93 4.36 -7.19
N SER A 41 -7.05 3.06 -6.93
CA SER A 41 -7.50 2.49 -5.67
C SER A 41 -6.31 2.14 -4.78
N TRP A 42 -6.52 2.20 -3.46
CA TRP A 42 -5.48 2.04 -2.44
C TRP A 42 -5.88 0.95 -1.45
N TYR A 43 -4.92 0.16 -1.00
CA TYR A 43 -5.17 -0.80 0.08
C TYR A 43 -5.59 -0.05 1.34
N ASN A 44 -6.80 -0.37 1.80
CA ASN A 44 -7.53 0.30 2.87
C ASN A 44 -7.71 1.81 2.58
N ALA A 45 -8.81 2.17 1.89
CA ALA A 45 -9.11 3.54 1.49
C ALA A 45 -9.22 4.52 2.68
N SER A 46 -9.56 4.04 3.87
CA SER A 46 -9.54 4.82 5.12
C SER A 46 -8.13 5.00 5.73
N GLY A 47 -7.11 4.34 5.16
CA GLY A 47 -5.75 4.29 5.68
C GLY A 47 -5.52 3.04 6.51
N LEU A 48 -4.36 2.41 6.32
CA LEU A 48 -3.94 1.28 7.16
C LEU A 48 -3.59 1.77 8.56
N SER A 49 -3.99 1.04 9.60
CA SER A 49 -3.51 1.32 10.96
C SER A 49 -2.04 0.91 11.10
N PRO A 50 -1.22 1.68 11.84
CA PRO A 50 0.17 1.29 12.10
C PRO A 50 0.20 0.02 12.93
N ASN A 51 1.27 -0.77 12.78
CA ASN A 51 1.54 -2.02 13.49
C ASN A 51 0.52 -3.15 13.25
N THR A 52 -0.40 -2.98 12.31
CA THR A 52 -1.36 -4.02 11.92
C THR A 52 -1.03 -4.52 10.51
N ALA A 53 -0.81 -5.83 10.38
CA ALA A 53 -0.58 -6.44 9.09
C ALA A 53 -1.89 -6.49 8.29
N GLN A 54 -1.84 -6.06 7.04
CA GLN A 54 -2.92 -6.16 6.08
C GLN A 54 -2.53 -7.16 4.99
N GLU A 55 -3.44 -8.06 4.65
CA GLU A 55 -3.28 -8.94 3.49
C GLU A 55 -3.28 -8.13 2.18
N ILE A 56 -2.29 -8.40 1.33
CA ILE A 56 -2.23 -7.88 -0.04
C ILE A 56 -3.15 -8.75 -0.89
N GLY A 57 -4.33 -8.21 -1.21
CA GLY A 57 -5.32 -8.83 -2.08
C GLY A 57 -4.92 -8.81 -3.57
N CYS A 58 -5.89 -8.74 -4.49
CA CYS A 58 -5.62 -8.64 -5.93
C CYS A 58 -4.79 -9.80 -6.50
N TYR A 59 -5.08 -11.01 -6.02
CA TYR A 59 -4.35 -12.25 -6.31
C TYR A 59 -4.11 -12.49 -7.80
N THR A 60 -5.08 -12.18 -8.66
CA THR A 60 -4.96 -12.33 -10.13
C THR A 60 -3.80 -11.53 -10.73
N TYR A 61 -3.42 -10.41 -10.11
CA TYR A 61 -2.31 -9.56 -10.57
C TYR A 61 -1.00 -9.83 -9.83
N HIS A 62 -1.11 -10.25 -8.57
CA HIS A 62 -0.01 -10.30 -7.62
C HIS A 62 0.60 -11.70 -7.44
N ASN A 63 -0.16 -12.77 -7.63
CA ASN A 63 0.34 -14.14 -7.52
C ASN A 63 1.24 -14.52 -8.70
N ASN A 64 2.19 -15.43 -8.45
CA ASN A 64 3.19 -15.90 -9.39
C ASN A 64 4.04 -14.75 -9.96
N LYS A 65 4.36 -13.76 -9.10
CA LYS A 65 5.20 -12.61 -9.43
C LYS A 65 6.42 -12.56 -8.53
N ARG A 66 7.60 -12.63 -9.16
CA ARG A 66 8.89 -12.67 -8.46
C ARG A 66 9.28 -11.34 -7.81
N TYR A 67 8.93 -10.22 -8.43
CA TYR A 67 9.34 -8.89 -8.01
C TYR A 67 8.14 -8.05 -7.62
N PHE A 68 8.30 -7.20 -6.61
CA PHE A 68 7.29 -6.24 -6.17
C PHE A 68 7.89 -4.84 -6.02
N ARG A 69 7.04 -3.84 -6.09
CA ARG A 69 7.28 -2.44 -5.69
C ARG A 69 6.07 -1.94 -4.94
N TYR A 70 6.26 -0.96 -4.08
CA TYR A 70 5.18 -0.30 -3.37
C TYR A 70 5.23 1.22 -3.56
N LYS A 71 4.08 1.86 -3.41
CA LYS A 71 3.96 3.29 -3.17
C LYS A 71 3.29 3.47 -1.81
N ALA A 72 3.79 4.41 -1.03
CA ALA A 72 3.12 4.93 0.15
C ALA A 72 2.60 6.33 -0.18
N ARG A 73 1.35 6.61 0.14
CA ARG A 73 0.76 7.95 0.12
C ARG A 73 0.46 8.37 1.54
N LEU A 74 1.08 9.47 1.93
CA LEU A 74 0.84 10.16 3.19
C LEU A 74 -0.05 11.36 2.87
N CYS A 75 -1.15 11.48 3.59
CA CYS A 75 -2.10 12.57 3.44
C CYS A 75 -2.61 13.00 4.82
N SER A 76 -3.22 14.19 4.87
CA SER A 76 -4.04 14.60 6.01
C SER A 76 -5.27 13.65 6.14
N ASP A 77 -6.35 14.18 6.66
CA ASP A 77 -7.59 13.51 7.01
C ASP A 77 -8.40 12.94 5.84
N ASP A 78 -8.32 13.47 4.61
CA ASP A 78 -9.19 13.05 3.49
C ASP A 78 -8.45 12.53 2.23
N CYS A 79 -7.15 12.81 2.10
CA CYS A 79 -6.33 12.52 0.92
C CYS A 79 -6.79 13.20 -0.39
N SER A 80 -7.60 14.25 -0.28
CA SER A 80 -8.08 15.09 -1.39
C SER A 80 -7.73 16.56 -1.24
N SER A 81 -7.57 17.04 -0.01
CA SER A 81 -7.29 18.44 0.29
C SER A 81 -6.04 18.60 1.18
N ALA A 82 -5.50 19.81 1.20
CA ALA A 82 -4.46 20.15 2.18
C ALA A 82 -5.10 20.29 3.56
N GLY A 83 -4.46 19.72 4.59
CA GLY A 83 -4.92 19.80 5.96
C GLY A 83 -3.76 19.90 6.94
N THR A 84 -4.07 19.83 8.23
CA THR A 84 -3.08 20.02 9.31
C THR A 84 -2.56 18.72 9.91
N ALA A 85 -3.16 17.57 9.58
CA ALA A 85 -2.71 16.28 10.07
C ALA A 85 -1.44 15.83 9.32
N SER A 86 -0.48 15.28 10.06
CA SER A 86 0.86 14.96 9.54
C SER A 86 1.25 13.52 9.91
N PRO A 87 0.82 12.52 9.13
CA PRO A 87 1.19 11.13 9.39
C PRO A 87 2.69 10.93 9.17
N GLN A 88 3.25 9.96 9.89
CA GLN A 88 4.65 9.61 9.84
C GLN A 88 4.78 8.11 9.62
N VAL A 89 5.59 7.72 8.63
CA VAL A 89 5.94 6.33 8.35
C VAL A 89 7.40 6.14 8.69
N GLU A 90 7.67 5.24 9.63
CA GLU A 90 9.02 4.91 10.08
C GLU A 90 9.56 3.68 9.33
N SER A 91 8.72 2.66 9.18
CA SER A 91 9.08 1.45 8.46
C SER A 91 7.90 0.90 7.66
N VAL A 92 8.23 0.24 6.54
CA VAL A 92 7.30 -0.52 5.72
C VAL A 92 7.86 -1.93 5.61
N ILE A 93 7.09 -2.89 6.09
CA ILE A 93 7.45 -4.31 6.17
C ILE A 93 6.51 -5.07 5.26
N ILE A 94 7.06 -5.72 4.23
CA ILE A 94 6.29 -6.49 3.26
C ILE A 94 6.72 -7.95 3.35
N SER A 95 5.76 -8.83 3.62
CA SER A 95 5.95 -10.27 3.48
C SER A 95 5.54 -10.67 2.08
N TRP A 96 6.51 -11.19 1.30
CA TRP A 96 6.30 -11.55 -0.10
C TRP A 96 6.78 -12.96 -0.41
N SER A 97 5.88 -13.78 -0.92
CA SER A 97 6.13 -15.05 -1.58
C SER A 97 5.48 -15.01 -2.97
N PRO A 98 6.23 -15.33 -4.04
CA PRO A 98 5.68 -15.49 -5.39
C PRO A 98 4.56 -16.53 -5.47
#